data_AF-A0AAW3TWM5-F1
#
_entry.id   AF-A0AAW3TWM5-F1
#
_cell.length_a   1.000
_cell.length_b   1.000
_cell.length_c   1.000
_cell.angle_alpha   90.00
_cell.angle_beta   90.00
_cell.angle_gamma   90.00
#
_symmetry.space_group_name_H-M   'P 1'
#
loop_
_entity.id
_entity.type
_entity.pdbx_description
1 polymer ?
#
loop_
_entity_poly.entity_id
_entity_poly.type
_entity_poly.pdbx_seq_one_letter_code
_entity_poly.pdbx_strand_id
1 'polypeptide(L)'
;MLNGTEASAIETMEMIKAWRELAVRWELTWHERVALLPCGGEDTFSPPQDTERRMRILIEVGYRLRFEDDATLCEWLRTPTEMWNWHSPLEVMSASLPDLRRFRAFVELGLGA
;
A
#
# COMPACT_ATOMS: atom_id res chain seq x y z
N MET A 1 28.81 4.93 13.34
CA MET A 1 28.25 3.63 12.88
C MET A 1 26.99 3.43 13.70
N LEU A 2 25.82 3.40 13.07
CA LEU A 2 24.58 3.07 13.78
C LEU A 2 24.64 1.59 14.15
N ASN A 3 24.25 1.26 15.38
CA ASN A 3 24.11 -0.15 15.78
C ASN A 3 22.99 -0.80 14.97
N GLY A 4 23.07 -2.11 14.68
CA GLY A 4 22.10 -2.81 13.82
C GLY A 4 20.63 -2.66 14.25
N THR A 5 20.38 -2.45 15.55
CA THR A 5 19.05 -2.19 16.12
C THR A 5 18.53 -0.77 15.81
N GLU A 6 19.41 0.22 15.76
CA GLU A 6 19.03 1.62 15.46
C GLU A 6 18.71 1.78 13.97
N ALA A 7 19.49 1.12 13.10
CA ALA A 7 19.22 1.11 11.66
C ALA A 7 17.84 0.49 11.35
N SER A 8 17.51 -0.64 11.99
CA SER A 8 16.21 -1.31 11.82
C SER A 8 15.03 -0.46 12.31
N ALA A 9 15.22 0.29 13.41
CA ALA A 9 14.20 1.20 13.92
C ALA A 9 13.95 2.37 12.95
N ILE A 10 15.02 2.94 12.38
CA ILE A 10 14.92 4.02 11.39
C ILE A 10 14.18 3.55 10.14
N GLU A 11 14.56 2.38 9.58
CA GLU A 11 13.88 1.81 8.41
C GLU A 11 12.38 1.60 8.65
N THR A 12 12.02 1.11 9.84
CA THR A 12 10.61 0.91 10.22
C THR A 12 9.87 2.23 10.29
N MET A 13 10.47 3.27 10.88
CA MET A 13 9.87 4.61 10.96
C MET A 13 9.68 5.24 9.57
N GLU A 14 10.67 5.10 8.68
CA GLU A 14 10.58 5.61 7.30
C GLU A 14 9.48 4.89 6.50
N MET A 15 9.37 3.57 6.66
CA MET A 15 8.31 2.78 6.04
C MET A 15 6.92 3.23 6.52
N ILE A 16 6.73 3.38 7.84
CA ILE A 16 5.44 3.84 8.40
C ILE A 16 5.11 5.25 7.89
N LYS A 17 6.11 6.13 7.83
CA LYS A 17 5.95 7.48 7.28
C LYS A 17 5.52 7.45 5.81
N ALA A 18 6.21 6.68 4.98
CA ALA A 18 5.87 6.52 3.56
C ALA A 18 4.45 5.95 3.36
N TRP A 19 4.05 4.98 4.19
CA TRP A 19 2.68 4.47 4.19
C TRP A 19 1.66 5.57 4.53
N ARG A 20 1.90 6.36 5.58
CA ARG A 20 0.99 7.45 5.97
C ARG A 20 0.88 8.52 4.88
N GLU A 21 1.99 8.86 4.23
CA GLU A 21 1.99 9.79 3.09
C GLU A 21 1.15 9.26 1.92
N LEU A 22 1.28 7.98 1.58
CA LEU A 22 0.44 7.35 0.56
C LEU A 22 -1.03 7.28 0.96
N ALA A 23 -1.33 6.97 2.22
CA ALA A 23 -2.69 6.93 2.72
C ALA A 23 -3.38 8.30 2.61
N VAL A 24 -2.64 9.39 2.85
CA VAL A 24 -3.13 10.76 2.63
C VAL A 24 -3.32 11.04 1.14
N ARG A 25 -2.31 10.73 0.31
CA ARG A 25 -2.36 10.95 -1.13
C ARG A 25 -3.51 10.21 -1.82
N TRP A 26 -3.81 9.00 -1.37
CA TRP A 26 -4.91 8.18 -1.88
C TRP A 26 -6.26 8.50 -1.23
N GLU A 27 -6.29 9.49 -0.34
CA GLU A 27 -7.45 9.89 0.45
C GLU A 27 -8.14 8.69 1.11
N LEU A 28 -7.35 7.78 1.70
CA LEU A 28 -7.90 6.57 2.30
C LEU A 28 -8.73 6.92 3.54
N THR A 29 -9.97 6.44 3.54
CA THR A 29 -10.81 6.41 4.73
C THR A 29 -10.24 5.47 5.78
N TRP A 30 -10.69 5.62 7.03
CA TRP A 30 -10.36 4.69 8.10
C TRP A 30 -10.63 3.22 7.73
N HIS A 31 -11.78 2.94 7.10
CA HIS A 31 -12.16 1.59 6.70
C HIS A 31 -11.21 1.01 5.64
N GLU A 32 -10.81 1.80 4.65
CA GLU A 32 -9.86 1.37 3.61
C GLU A 32 -8.47 1.12 4.20
N ARG A 33 -8.01 1.95 5.14
CA ARG A 33 -6.72 1.73 5.84
C ARG A 33 -6.73 0.42 6.62
N VAL A 34 -7.81 0.14 7.36
CA VAL A 34 -7.98 -1.13 8.08
C VAL A 34 -8.07 -2.31 7.13
N ALA A 35 -8.75 -2.18 5.99
CA ALA A 35 -8.82 -3.25 5.00
C ALA A 35 -7.44 -3.56 4.37
N LEU A 36 -6.64 -2.52 4.12
CA LEU A 36 -5.29 -2.66 3.59
C LEU A 36 -4.29 -3.17 4.63
N LEU A 37 -4.47 -2.85 5.91
CA LEU A 37 -3.63 -3.32 7.01
C LEU A 37 -4.50 -3.93 8.13
N PRO A 38 -5.04 -5.15 7.93
CA PRO A 38 -6.06 -5.73 8.83
C PRO A 38 -5.55 -6.02 10.24
N CYS A 39 -4.25 -6.23 10.40
CA CYS A 39 -3.61 -6.41 11.71
C CYS A 39 -3.20 -5.07 12.35
N GLY A 40 -3.58 -3.93 11.78
CA GLY A 40 -3.15 -2.60 12.19
C GLY A 40 -1.64 -2.41 11.99
N GLY A 41 -1.03 -1.58 12.84
CA GLY A 41 0.43 -1.40 12.92
C GLY A 41 0.96 -0.07 12.38
N GLU A 42 0.09 0.78 11.83
CA GLU A 42 0.47 2.14 11.38
C GLU A 42 0.80 3.11 12.52
N ASP A 43 0.42 2.78 13.76
CA ASP A 43 0.67 3.58 14.98
C ASP A 43 1.63 2.88 15.96
N THR A 44 2.26 1.78 15.55
CA THR A 44 3.15 1.00 16.40
C THR A 44 4.60 1.16 15.96
N PHE A 45 5.53 1.28 16.90
CA PHE A 45 6.97 1.33 16.62
C PHE A 45 7.54 -0.01 16.10
N SER A 46 6.78 -1.10 16.22
CA SER A 46 7.19 -2.44 15.79
C SER A 46 5.95 -3.21 15.30
N PRO A 47 5.50 -2.97 14.06
CA PRO A 47 4.35 -3.68 13.50
C PRO A 47 4.61 -5.19 13.40
N PRO A 48 3.57 -6.04 13.42
CA PRO A 48 3.72 -7.46 13.12
C PRO A 48 4.38 -7.68 11.76
N GLN A 49 5.16 -8.76 11.62
CA GLN A 49 5.92 -9.05 10.39
C GLN A 49 5.04 -9.11 9.13
N ASP A 50 3.82 -9.62 9.25
CA ASP A 50 2.87 -9.65 8.14
C ASP A 50 2.35 -8.27 7.74
N THR A 51 2.08 -7.39 8.71
CA THR A 51 1.77 -5.97 8.48
C THR A 51 2.93 -5.29 7.76
N GLU A 52 4.15 -5.45 8.28
CA GLU A 52 5.35 -4.83 7.71
C GLU A 52 5.52 -5.26 6.25
N ARG A 53 5.45 -6.56 5.98
CA ARG A 53 5.56 -7.10 4.62
C ARG A 53 4.48 -6.54 3.70
N ARG A 54 3.24 -6.44 4.18
CA ARG A 54 2.13 -5.90 3.39
C ARG A 54 2.31 -4.41 3.11
N MET A 55 2.70 -3.64 4.13
CA MET A 55 2.98 -2.21 4.03
C MET A 55 4.08 -1.92 3.01
N ARG A 56 5.19 -2.68 3.03
CA ARG A 56 6.26 -2.55 2.03
C ARG A 56 5.74 -2.73 0.60
N ILE A 57 4.89 -3.72 0.35
CA ILE A 57 4.32 -3.97 -1.00
C ILE A 57 3.39 -2.82 -1.41
N LEU A 58 2.55 -2.32 -0.50
CA LEU A 58 1.67 -1.19 -0.79
C LEU A 58 2.46 0.08 -1.13
N ILE A 59 3.57 0.32 -0.42
CA ILE A 59 4.47 1.44 -0.71
C ILE A 59 5.10 1.30 -2.10
N GLU A 60 5.59 0.11 -2.42
CA GLU A 60 6.15 -0.20 -3.74
C GLU A 60 5.14 0.04 -4.87
N VAL A 61 3.89 -0.36 -4.67
CA VAL A 61 2.78 -0.09 -5.59
C VAL A 61 2.57 1.42 -5.75
N GLY A 62 2.43 2.15 -4.65
CA GLY A 62 2.12 3.58 -4.69
C GLY A 62 3.17 4.46 -5.35
N TYR A 63 4.45 4.10 -5.25
CA TYR A 63 5.50 4.81 -5.97
C TYR A 63 5.60 4.45 -7.46
N ARG A 64 4.94 3.38 -7.90
CA ARG A 64 4.90 2.97 -9.31
C ARG A 64 3.66 3.46 -10.04
N LEU A 65 2.55 3.70 -9.35
CA LEU A 65 1.36 4.28 -9.95
C LEU A 65 1.65 5.70 -10.46
N ARG A 66 1.46 5.91 -11.77
CA ARG A 66 1.67 7.20 -12.45
C ARG A 66 0.33 7.70 -12.96
N PHE A 67 -0.14 8.79 -12.36
CA PHE A 67 -1.34 9.50 -12.78
C PHE A 67 -1.00 10.97 -12.97
N GLU A 68 -1.80 11.67 -13.77
CA GLU A 68 -1.65 13.11 -14.01
C GLU A 68 -1.85 13.91 -12.72
N ASP A 69 -2.84 13.51 -11.90
CA ASP A 69 -3.17 14.12 -10.63
C ASP A 69 -3.69 13.08 -9.62
N ASP A 70 -3.74 13.49 -8.35
CA ASP A 70 -4.16 12.61 -7.25
C ASP A 70 -5.68 12.34 -7.24
N ALA A 71 -6.52 13.23 -7.79
CA ALA A 71 -7.96 13.00 -7.86
C ALA A 71 -8.30 11.86 -8.83
N THR A 72 -7.66 11.86 -10.00
CA THR A 72 -7.79 10.78 -11.00
C THR A 72 -7.27 9.45 -10.44
N LEU A 73 -6.15 9.46 -9.72
CA LEU A 73 -5.66 8.28 -9.00
C LEU A 73 -6.68 7.76 -7.97
N CYS A 74 -7.24 8.66 -7.15
CA CYS A 74 -8.22 8.32 -6.12
C CYS A 74 -9.52 7.74 -6.69
N GLU A 75 -10.00 8.27 -7.81
CA GLU A 75 -11.15 7.73 -8.54
C GLU A 75 -10.82 6.34 -9.12
N TRP A 76 -9.67 6.20 -9.78
CA TRP A 76 -9.24 4.93 -10.36
C TRP A 76 -9.10 3.83 -9.31
N LEU A 77 -8.52 4.14 -8.15
CA LEU A 77 -8.34 3.22 -7.03
C LEU A 77 -9.65 2.59 -6.53
N ARG A 78 -10.76 3.30 -6.71
CA ARG A 78 -12.11 2.90 -6.26
C ARG A 78 -13.00 2.41 -7.39
N THR A 79 -12.56 2.51 -8.63
CA THR A 79 -13.35 2.14 -9.80
C THR A 79 -13.23 0.64 -10.07
N PRO A 80 -14.33 -0.12 -10.03
CA PRO A 80 -14.33 -1.52 -10.42
C PRO A 80 -13.96 -1.72 -11.88
N THR A 81 -13.17 -2.75 -12.19
CA THR A 81 -12.77 -3.04 -13.58
C THR A 81 -12.94 -4.51 -13.92
N GLU A 82 -13.28 -4.82 -15.17
CA GLU A 82 -13.40 -6.20 -15.68
C GLU A 82 -12.13 -7.02 -15.46
N MET A 83 -10.97 -6.38 -15.58
CA MET A 83 -9.66 -6.99 -15.39
C MET A 83 -9.52 -7.71 -14.04
N TRP A 84 -10.19 -7.20 -13.01
CA TRP A 84 -10.16 -7.73 -11.66
C TRP A 84 -11.50 -8.34 -11.25
N ASN A 85 -12.25 -8.90 -12.20
CA ASN A 85 -13.59 -9.48 -11.98
C ASN A 85 -14.57 -8.47 -11.32
N TRP A 86 -14.54 -7.21 -11.77
CA TRP A 86 -15.35 -6.12 -11.20
C TRP A 86 -15.02 -5.78 -9.76
N HIS A 87 -13.77 -6.03 -9.34
CA HIS A 87 -13.21 -5.42 -8.14
C HIS A 87 -12.42 -4.17 -8.49
N SER A 88 -12.43 -3.21 -7.57
CA SER A 88 -11.57 -2.03 -7.59
C SER A 88 -10.13 -2.39 -7.19
N PRO A 89 -9.13 -1.60 -7.62
CA PRO A 89 -7.75 -1.76 -7.17
C PRO A 89 -7.61 -1.84 -5.64
N LEU A 90 -8.34 -1.03 -4.87
CA LEU A 90 -8.31 -1.08 -3.41
C LEU A 90 -8.83 -2.40 -2.85
N GLU A 91 -9.88 -2.97 -3.42
CA GLU A 91 -10.41 -4.28 -3.00
C GLU A 91 -9.41 -5.41 -3.29
N VAL A 92 -8.77 -5.39 -4.47
CA VAL A 92 -7.73 -6.37 -4.83
C VAL A 92 -6.54 -6.27 -3.87
N MET A 93 -6.07 -5.06 -3.59
CA MET A 93 -4.97 -4.84 -2.65
C MET A 93 -5.35 -5.21 -1.20
N SER A 94 -6.62 -5.07 -0.84
CA SER A 94 -7.17 -5.40 0.49
C SER A 94 -7.47 -6.89 0.68
N ALA A 95 -7.48 -7.68 -0.39
CA ALA A 95 -7.69 -9.13 -0.34
C ALA A 95 -6.45 -9.86 0.23
N SER A 96 -6.11 -11.02 -0.33
CA SER A 96 -5.01 -11.84 0.18
C SER A 96 -3.63 -11.25 -0.14
N LEU A 97 -2.59 -11.62 0.62
CA LEU A 97 -1.21 -11.24 0.29
C LEU A 97 -0.75 -11.73 -1.10
N PRO A 98 -1.10 -12.94 -1.56
CA PRO A 98 -0.91 -13.35 -2.95
C PRO A 98 -1.54 -12.40 -3.98
N ASP A 99 -2.76 -11.93 -3.75
CA ASP A 99 -3.44 -11.02 -4.70
C ASP A 99 -2.78 -9.65 -4.72
N LEU A 100 -2.40 -9.11 -3.57
CA LEU A 100 -1.60 -7.90 -3.49
C LEU A 100 -0.26 -8.03 -4.24
N ARG A 101 0.42 -9.18 -4.16
CA ARG A 101 1.66 -9.42 -4.93
C ARG A 101 1.40 -9.48 -6.44
N ARG A 102 0.30 -10.11 -6.87
CA ARG A 102 -0.10 -10.10 -8.28
C ARG A 102 -0.38 -8.69 -8.78
N PHE A 103 -1.08 -7.89 -7.97
CA PHE A 103 -1.34 -6.49 -8.27
C PHE A 103 -0.03 -5.68 -8.37
N ARG A 104 0.91 -5.89 -7.45
CA ARG A 104 2.25 -5.28 -7.54
C ARG A 104 2.94 -5.63 -8.86
N ALA A 105 2.98 -6.91 -9.23
CA ALA A 105 3.61 -7.36 -10.47
C ALA A 105 2.94 -6.74 -11.71
N PHE A 106 1.61 -6.59 -11.68
CA PHE A 106 0.85 -5.91 -12.72
C PHE A 106 1.25 -4.43 -12.88
N VAL A 107 1.36 -3.69 -11.77
CA VAL A 107 1.81 -2.28 -11.78
C VAL A 107 3.28 -2.18 -12.21
N GLU A 108 4.12 -3.13 -11.81
CA GLU A 108 5.54 -3.20 -12.24
C GLU A 108 5.72 -3.34 -13.76
N LEU A 109 4.77 -3.97 -14.44
CA LEU A 109 4.76 -4.11 -15.90
C LEU A 109 4.25 -2.85 -16.62
N GLY A 110 3.89 -1.78 -15.90
CA GLY A 110 3.33 -0.56 -16.48
C GLY A 110 1.91 -0.74 -16.99
N LEU A 111 1.18 -1.72 -16.47
CA LEU A 111 -0.22 -1.98 -16.86
C LEU A 111 -1.23 -1.31 -15.91
N GLY A 112 -0.76 -0.83 -14.75
CA GLY A 112 -1.55 -0.04 -13.81
C GLY A 112 -1.35 1.45 -14.05
N ALA A 113 -2.33 2.04 -14.73
CA ALA A 113 -2.35 3.42 -15.23
C ALA A 113 -1.51 3.65 -16.51
#